data_AF-A0A1I7VGB7-F1
#
_entry.id   AF-A0A1I7VGB7-F1
#
_cell.length_a   1.000
_cell.length_b   1.000
_cell.length_c   1.000
_cell.angle_alpha   90.00
_cell.angle_beta   90.00
_cell.angle_gamma   90.00
#
_symmetry.space_group_name_H-M   'P 1'
#
loop_
_entity.id
_entity.type
_entity.pdbx_description
1 polymer ?
#
loop_
_entity_poly.entity_id
_entity_poly.type
_entity_poly.pdbx_seq_one_letter_code
_entity_poly.pdbx_strand_id
1 'polypeptide(L)'
;MRPNALWEFYGMPFCNYSAGKNGTEGCGEVFEEFNNRLQPLYAKATAFYPSIYLPSRKSGRTGCLCVISVLQETKRCAENLSIPIFTFNDI
;
A
#
# COMPACT_ATOMS: atom_id res chain seq x y z
N MET A 1 18.19 8.05 18.86
CA MET A 1 17.49 7.20 17.87
C MET A 1 16.61 6.19 18.59
N ARG A 2 15.56 5.64 17.95
CA ARG A 2 14.61 4.66 18.54
C ARG A 2 14.71 3.32 17.78
N PRO A 3 15.63 2.41 18.18
CA PRO A 3 15.92 1.19 17.41
C PRO A 3 14.79 0.14 17.47
N ASN A 4 13.95 0.18 18.50
CA ASN A 4 12.85 -0.77 18.68
C ASN A 4 11.50 -0.23 18.16
N ALA A 5 11.50 0.94 17.50
CA ALA A 5 10.29 1.50 16.92
C ALA A 5 10.06 0.94 15.51
N LEU A 6 8.78 0.98 15.10
CA LEU A 6 8.33 0.53 13.81
C LEU A 6 8.30 1.72 12.85
N TRP A 7 9.24 1.75 11.91
CA TRP A 7 9.55 2.88 11.05
C TRP A 7 9.23 2.54 9.61
N GLU A 8 8.45 3.41 8.98
CA GLU A 8 8.34 3.63 7.54
C GLU A 8 7.52 4.90 7.32
N PHE A 9 7.48 5.37 6.08
CA PHE A 9 6.63 6.49 5.70
C PHE A 9 5.16 6.08 5.60
N TYR A 10 4.29 6.97 6.09
CA TYR A 10 2.86 6.85 5.93
C TYR A 10 2.46 6.86 4.44
N GLY A 11 1.51 6.02 4.06
CA GLY A 11 0.93 5.94 2.72
C GLY A 11 1.73 5.12 1.72
N MET A 12 2.84 4.52 2.16
CA MET A 12 3.71 3.69 1.32
C MET A 12 3.45 2.18 1.55
N PRO A 13 3.58 1.34 0.51
CA PRO A 13 3.90 1.70 -0.88
C PRO A 13 2.74 2.40 -1.60
N PHE A 14 3.07 3.12 -2.66
CA PHE A 14 2.06 3.88 -3.40
C PHE A 14 1.25 2.97 -4.32
N CYS A 15 -0.04 3.27 -4.46
CA CYS A 15 -0.93 2.56 -5.35
C CYS A 15 -1.80 3.53 -6.14
N ASN A 16 -2.36 3.03 -7.24
CA ASN A 16 -3.36 3.74 -7.99
C ASN A 16 -4.65 3.88 -7.18
N TYR A 17 -4.92 5.07 -6.63
CA TYR A 17 -6.20 5.37 -5.95
C TYR A 17 -7.40 5.36 -6.90
N SER A 18 -7.22 5.19 -8.22
CA SER A 18 -8.30 4.88 -9.15
C SER A 18 -8.50 3.38 -9.39
N ALA A 19 -7.76 2.50 -8.71
CA ALA A 19 -8.01 1.06 -8.69
C ALA A 19 -9.47 0.75 -8.31
N GLY A 20 -10.03 -0.28 -8.92
CA GLY A 20 -11.45 -0.64 -8.80
C GLY A 20 -12.40 0.19 -9.67
N LYS A 21 -11.98 1.33 -10.25
CA LYS A 21 -12.78 1.99 -11.30
C LYS A 21 -12.76 1.12 -12.55
N ASN A 22 -13.90 1.02 -13.23
CA ASN A 22 -14.07 0.15 -14.40
C ASN A 22 -13.74 -1.34 -14.14
N GLY A 23 -13.70 -1.77 -12.87
CA GLY A 23 -13.39 -3.15 -12.49
C GLY A 23 -11.90 -3.52 -12.55
N THR A 24 -10.99 -2.54 -12.63
CA THR A 24 -9.55 -2.83 -12.62
C THR A 24 -9.07 -3.31 -11.26
N GLU A 25 -8.19 -4.30 -11.29
CA GLU A 25 -7.47 -4.84 -10.13
C GLU A 25 -5.98 -4.50 -10.25
N GLY A 26 -5.31 -4.31 -9.10
CA GLY A 26 -3.90 -3.97 -9.03
C GLY A 26 -3.61 -2.48 -9.12
N CYS A 27 -2.39 -2.11 -8.73
CA CYS A 27 -1.92 -0.72 -8.76
C CYS A 27 -1.45 -0.31 -10.16
N GLY A 28 -1.18 -1.26 -11.04
CA GLY A 28 -0.74 -1.03 -12.41
C GLY A 28 0.76 -0.79 -12.50
N GLU A 29 1.30 -1.04 -13.70
CA GLU A 29 2.73 -1.10 -13.98
C GLU A 29 3.50 0.15 -13.56
N VAL A 30 2.93 1.35 -13.76
CA VAL A 30 3.56 2.61 -13.37
C VAL A 30 3.85 2.67 -11.86
N PHE A 31 2.90 2.24 -11.03
CA PHE A 31 3.07 2.22 -9.57
C PHE A 31 3.97 1.07 -9.13
N GLU A 32 3.84 -0.09 -9.76
CA GLU A 32 4.68 -1.24 -9.47
C GLU A 32 6.16 -0.95 -9.77
N GLU A 33 6.47 -0.35 -10.91
CA GLU A 33 7.82 0.10 -11.26
C GLU A 33 8.33 1.18 -10.31
N PHE A 34 7.48 2.14 -9.94
CA PHE A 34 7.86 3.18 -9.00
C PHE A 34 8.23 2.57 -7.64
N ASN A 35 7.42 1.65 -7.13
CA ASN A 35 7.72 0.92 -5.90
C ASN A 35 8.93 0.00 -6.02
N ASN A 36 9.23 -0.55 -7.21
CA ASN A 36 10.47 -1.30 -7.45
C ASN A 36 11.72 -0.42 -7.27
N ARG A 37 11.65 0.84 -7.72
CA ARG A 37 12.75 1.81 -7.51
C ARG A 37 12.92 2.22 -6.04
N LEU A 38 11.87 2.05 -5.23
CA LEU A 38 11.86 2.34 -3.79
C LEU A 38 12.26 1.16 -2.90
N GLN A 39 12.58 -0.01 -3.47
CA GLN A 39 13.06 -1.17 -2.70
C GLN A 39 14.23 -0.87 -1.75
N PRO A 40 15.23 -0.02 -2.10
CA PRO A 40 16.29 0.34 -1.16
C PRO A 40 15.79 1.07 0.09
N LEU A 41 14.69 1.82 -0.01
CA LEU A 41 14.03 2.46 1.12
C LEU A 41 13.27 1.44 1.95
N TYR A 42 12.47 0.59 1.31
CA TYR A 42 11.71 -0.47 1.98
C TYR A 42 12.63 -1.46 2.73
N ALA A 43 13.83 -1.72 2.22
CA ALA A 43 14.83 -2.53 2.92
C ALA A 43 15.33 -1.95 4.25
N LYS A 44 14.98 -0.69 4.57
CA LYS A 44 15.26 -0.03 5.85
C LYS A 44 14.02 0.10 6.74
N ALA A 45 12.84 -0.28 6.23
CA ALA A 45 11.59 -0.26 6.97
C ALA A 45 11.57 -1.35 8.05
N THR A 46 10.86 -1.09 9.14
CA THR A 46 10.53 -2.10 10.17
C THR A 46 9.03 -2.37 10.28
N ALA A 47 8.20 -1.64 9.52
CA ALA A 47 6.79 -1.94 9.28
C ALA A 47 6.32 -1.24 7.98
N PHE A 48 5.15 -1.59 7.45
CA PHE A 48 4.51 -0.84 6.36
C PHE A 48 3.24 -0.14 6.85
N TYR A 49 2.94 1.01 6.24
CA TYR A 49 1.86 1.90 6.64
C TYR A 49 0.99 2.36 5.46
N PRO A 50 0.40 1.44 4.66
CA PRO A 50 -0.37 1.84 3.49
C PRO A 50 -1.67 2.53 3.88
N SER A 51 -2.10 3.49 3.07
CA SER A 51 -3.39 4.16 3.23
C SER A 51 -4.46 3.44 2.42
N ILE A 52 -5.52 3.00 3.09
CA ILE A 52 -6.70 2.37 2.47
C ILE A 52 -7.94 3.25 2.58
N TYR A 53 -7.74 4.57 2.73
CA TYR A 53 -8.84 5.53 2.79
C TYR A 53 -9.73 5.44 1.56
N LEU A 54 -11.03 5.26 1.80
CA LEU A 54 -12.05 5.23 0.76
C LEU A 54 -12.80 6.57 0.79
N PRO A 55 -12.72 7.38 -0.28
CA PRO A 55 -13.57 8.55 -0.39
C PRO A 55 -15.03 8.12 -0.31
N SER A 56 -15.86 8.88 0.41
CA SER A 56 -17.29 8.60 0.71
C SER A 56 -18.17 8.27 -0.51
N ARG A 57 -17.70 8.52 -1.74
CA ARG A 57 -18.37 8.21 -3.00
C ARG A 57 -17.99 6.85 -3.63
N LYS A 58 -17.19 6.02 -2.95
CA LYS A 58 -16.68 4.73 -3.46
C LYS A 58 -17.17 3.50 -2.68
N SER A 59 -18.31 3.57 -2.01
CA SER A 59 -18.92 2.41 -1.34
C SER A 59 -19.28 1.30 -2.34
N GLY A 60 -19.02 0.04 -2.00
CA GLY A 60 -19.34 -1.14 -2.82
C GLY A 60 -18.11 -1.79 -3.48
N ARG A 61 -18.31 -2.48 -4.61
CA ARG A 61 -17.27 -3.29 -5.29
C ARG A 61 -16.00 -2.51 -5.60
N THR A 62 -16.13 -1.29 -6.11
CA THR A 62 -14.99 -0.41 -6.42
C THR A 62 -14.12 -0.10 -5.21
N GLY A 63 -14.74 0.16 -4.05
CA GLY A 63 -14.00 0.37 -2.80
C GLY A 63 -13.25 -0.88 -2.38
N CYS A 64 -13.90 -2.05 -2.42
CA CYS A 64 -13.26 -3.32 -2.10
C CYS A 64 -12.05 -3.59 -3.01
N LEU A 65 -12.19 -3.39 -4.33
CA LEU A 65 -11.09 -3.59 -5.29
C LEU A 65 -9.94 -2.61 -5.06
N CYS A 66 -10.24 -1.36 -4.68
CA CYS A 66 -9.21 -0.39 -4.30
C CYS A 66 -8.41 -0.86 -3.07
N VAL A 67 -9.09 -1.30 -2.01
CA VAL A 67 -8.44 -1.83 -0.80
C VAL A 67 -7.61 -3.07 -1.12
N ILE A 68 -8.17 -4.01 -1.89
CA ILE A 68 -7.48 -5.24 -2.32
C ILE A 68 -6.20 -4.88 -3.08
N SER A 69 -6.27 -3.94 -4.01
CA SER A 69 -5.12 -3.54 -4.84
C SER A 69 -3.99 -2.94 -4.00
N VAL A 70 -4.31 -2.05 -3.06
CA VAL A 70 -3.33 -1.48 -2.11
C VAL A 70 -2.68 -2.57 -1.27
N LEU A 71 -3.46 -3.51 -0.75
CA LEU A 71 -2.96 -4.59 0.10
C LEU A 71 -2.11 -5.60 -0.68
N GLN A 72 -2.47 -5.92 -1.92
CA GLN A 72 -1.68 -6.78 -2.79
C GLN A 72 -0.31 -6.17 -3.07
N GLU A 73 -0.28 -4.88 -3.41
CA GLU A 73 0.98 -4.19 -3.69
C GLU A 73 1.84 -4.05 -2.43
N THR A 74 1.22 -3.78 -1.28
CA THR A 74 1.92 -3.76 0.01
C THR A 74 2.58 -5.11 0.29
N LYS A 75 1.85 -6.21 0.08
CA LYS A 75 2.41 -7.56 0.24
C LYS A 75 3.55 -7.82 -0.73
N ARG A 76 3.42 -7.41 -2.00
CA ARG A 76 4.47 -7.56 -3.01
C ARG A 76 5.75 -6.83 -2.61
N CYS A 77 5.64 -5.60 -2.10
CA CYS A 77 6.80 -4.86 -1.62
C CYS A 77 7.39 -5.42 -0.31
N ALA A 78 6.57 -6.07 0.51
CA ALA A 78 6.98 -6.65 1.81
C ALA A 78 7.48 -8.10 1.73
N GLU A 79 7.32 -8.78 0.59
CA GLU A 79 7.49 -10.23 0.44
C GLU A 79 8.82 -10.77 1.00
N ASN A 80 9.91 -10.03 0.79
CA ASN A 80 11.25 -10.42 1.24
C ASN A 80 11.68 -9.82 2.59
N LEU A 81 10.81 -9.04 3.24
CA LEU A 81 11.14 -8.28 4.44
C LEU A 81 10.56 -8.90 5.71
N SER A 82 9.48 -9.68 5.61
CA SER A 82 8.80 -10.31 6.77
C SER A 82 8.50 -9.31 7.90
N ILE A 83 8.08 -8.09 7.53
CA ILE A 83 7.73 -7.01 8.46
C ILE A 83 6.21 -6.82 8.53
N PRO A 84 5.68 -6.34 9.68
CA PRO A 84 4.25 -6.15 9.85
C PRO A 84 3.69 -5.03 8.96
N ILE A 85 2.43 -5.17 8.58
CA ILE A 85 1.68 -4.17 7.79
C ILE A 85 0.55 -3.63 8.68
N PHE A 86 0.54 -2.32 8.92
CA PHE A 86 -0.51 -1.62 9.66
C PHE A 86 -1.21 -0.63 8.73
N THR A 87 -2.44 -0.94 8.34
CA THR A 87 -3.19 -0.08 7.42
C THR A 87 -3.76 1.14 8.13
N PHE A 88 -3.75 2.28 7.45
CA PHE A 88 -4.46 3.47 7.89
C PHE A 88 -5.84 3.54 7.24
N ASN A 89 -6.89 3.62 8.06
CA ASN A 89 -8.30 3.78 7.66
C ASN A 89 -8.94 5.02 8.34
N ASP A 90 -9.90 5.66 7.67
CA ASP A 90 -10.56 6.89 8.11
C ASP A 90 -11.87 6.43 8.77
N ILE A 91 -11.77 5.89 9.98
CA ILE A 91 -12.91 5.43 10.80
C ILE A 91 -12.79 6.05 12.19
#